data_AF-A0A1G7P4M3-F1
#
_entry.id   AF-A0A1G7P4M3-F1
#
_cell.length_a   1.000
_cell.length_b   1.000
_cell.length_c   1.000
_cell.angle_alpha   90.00
_cell.angle_beta   90.00
_cell.angle_gamma   90.00
#
_symmetry.space_group_name_H-M   'P 1'
#
loop_
_entity.id
_entity.type
_entity.pdbx_description
1 polymer ?
#
loop_
_entity_poly.entity_id
_entity_poly.type
_entity_poly.pdbx_seq_one_letter_code
_entity_poly.pdbx_strand_id
1 'polypeptide(L)'
;MGRKSSLTEKQWSEIERRLIQGETARGLAREFGISEAAIRKRFGTQTKQIKDVANQMVAAETAFAALPISAQISARTLADELKEVSMHLAKAAKYGAATAHRLAGIAHAKVAEIDDAAPLDDKSRMALGDIAVLTKMANGSAEIGLNLLKANKEVPGADDVPTPVQIVIGVKDAAKRDDTPA
;
A
#
# COMPACT_ATOMS: atom_id res chain seq x y z
N MET A 1 27.24 16.09 -34.52
CA MET A 1 27.25 16.62 -33.13
C MET A 1 26.41 15.69 -32.26
N GLY A 2 27.05 14.68 -31.64
CA GLY A 2 26.36 13.65 -30.86
C GLY A 2 25.75 14.22 -29.58
N ARG A 3 24.46 13.96 -29.38
CA ARG A 3 23.68 14.39 -28.20
C ARG A 3 24.35 13.82 -26.94
N LYS A 4 24.81 14.69 -26.02
CA LYS A 4 25.43 14.29 -24.75
C LYS A 4 24.50 13.33 -24.00
N SER A 5 25.08 12.21 -23.60
CA SER A 5 24.48 11.13 -22.83
C SER A 5 23.67 11.65 -21.65
N SER A 6 22.48 11.09 -21.48
CA SER A 6 21.59 11.28 -20.34
C SER A 6 22.33 11.18 -19.01
N LEU A 7 21.92 11.98 -18.02
CA LEU A 7 22.37 11.90 -16.63
C LEU A 7 22.48 10.45 -16.14
N THR A 8 23.54 10.17 -15.38
CA THR A 8 23.78 8.88 -14.74
C THR A 8 22.79 8.63 -13.60
N GLU A 9 22.60 7.38 -13.20
CA GLU A 9 21.70 7.04 -12.10
C GLU A 9 22.11 7.69 -10.77
N LYS A 10 23.42 7.86 -10.54
CA LYS A 10 23.93 8.60 -9.38
C LYS A 10 23.51 10.07 -9.39
N GLN A 11 23.54 10.73 -10.55
CA GLN A 11 23.09 12.12 -10.67
C GLN A 11 21.57 12.24 -10.50
N TRP A 12 20.81 11.25 -10.98
CA TRP A 12 19.38 11.22 -10.75
C TRP A 12 19.02 11.01 -9.27
N SER A 13 19.73 10.12 -8.58
CA SER A 13 19.57 9.91 -7.14
C SER A 13 19.91 11.17 -6.34
N GLU A 14 20.94 11.91 -6.75
CA GLU A 14 21.30 13.18 -6.11
C GLU A 14 20.21 14.25 -6.30
N ILE A 15 19.64 14.36 -7.52
CA ILE A 15 18.50 15.24 -7.80
C ILE A 15 17.30 14.85 -6.93
N GLU A 16 16.98 13.56 -6.80
CA GLU A 16 15.90 13.06 -5.95
C GLU A 16 16.09 13.45 -4.48
N ARG A 17 17.29 13.21 -3.93
CA ARG A 17 17.63 13.58 -2.54
C ARG A 17 17.42 15.07 -2.28
N ARG A 18 17.91 15.93 -3.18
CA ARG A 18 17.82 17.38 -3.05
C ARG A 18 16.38 17.90 -3.21
N LEU A 19 15.58 17.27 -4.08
CA LEU A 19 14.14 17.55 -4.19
C LEU A 19 13.37 17.22 -2.91
N ILE A 20 13.70 16.09 -2.27
CA ILE A 20 13.10 15.69 -0.99
C ILE A 20 13.48 16.70 0.10
N GLN A 21 14.72 17.17 0.11
CA GLN A 21 15.22 18.20 1.04
C GLN A 21 14.61 19.61 0.84
N GLY A 22 13.82 19.82 -0.22
CA GLY A 22 13.05 21.04 -0.43
C GLY A 22 13.60 21.97 -1.52
N GLU A 23 14.65 21.58 -2.24
CA GLU A 23 15.13 22.34 -3.38
C GLU A 23 14.14 22.34 -4.55
N THR A 24 14.15 23.42 -5.34
CA THR A 24 13.22 23.56 -6.46
C THR A 24 13.71 22.79 -7.69
N ALA A 25 12.80 22.11 -8.39
CA ALA A 25 13.09 21.45 -9.66
C ALA A 25 13.70 22.43 -10.70
N ARG A 26 13.37 23.72 -10.64
CA ARG A 26 13.97 24.78 -11.48
C ARG A 26 15.42 25.09 -11.14
N GLY A 27 15.80 25.00 -9.87
CA GLY A 27 17.20 25.16 -9.45
C GLY A 27 18.03 23.99 -9.97
N LEU A 28 17.56 22.78 -9.69
CA LEU A 28 18.25 21.53 -10.09
C LEU A 28 18.31 21.36 -11.61
N ALA A 29 17.29 21.76 -12.35
CA ALA A 29 17.29 21.75 -13.82
C ALA A 29 18.44 22.61 -14.41
N ARG A 30 18.68 23.79 -13.84
CA ARG A 30 19.76 24.70 -14.27
C ARG A 30 21.13 24.14 -13.94
N GLU A 31 21.29 23.54 -12.77
CA GLU A 31 22.55 22.98 -12.30
C GLU A 31 22.97 21.73 -13.08
N PHE A 32 22.04 20.82 -13.33
CA PHE A 32 22.30 19.56 -14.03
C PHE A 32 22.12 19.65 -15.55
N GLY A 33 21.76 20.82 -16.08
CA GLY A 33 21.62 21.06 -17.52
C GLY A 33 20.49 20.28 -18.18
N ILE A 34 19.39 20.04 -17.47
CA ILE A 34 18.21 19.29 -17.94
C ILE A 34 16.93 20.13 -17.88
N SER A 35 15.85 19.67 -18.51
CA SER A 35 14.56 20.36 -18.43
C SER A 35 13.85 20.10 -17.11
N GLU A 36 13.19 21.12 -16.57
CA GLU A 36 12.32 21.01 -15.39
C GLU A 36 11.24 19.93 -15.60
N ALA A 37 10.70 19.83 -16.82
CA ALA A 37 9.72 18.83 -17.19
C ALA A 37 10.25 17.39 -17.06
N ALA A 38 11.53 17.15 -17.36
CA ALA A 38 12.13 15.82 -17.18
C ALA A 38 12.22 15.43 -15.69
N ILE A 39 12.56 16.39 -14.83
CA ILE A 39 12.59 16.20 -13.38
C ILE A 39 11.18 15.93 -12.84
N ARG A 40 10.21 16.76 -13.20
CA ARG A 40 8.80 16.61 -12.78
C ARG A 40 8.19 15.31 -13.26
N LYS A 41 8.47 14.89 -14.50
CA LYS A 41 8.00 13.62 -15.04
C LYS A 41 8.56 12.42 -14.27
N ARG A 42 9.82 12.50 -13.84
CA ARG A 42 10.48 11.39 -13.13
C ARG A 42 10.11 11.32 -11.65
N PHE A 43 10.01 12.46 -10.97
CA PHE A 43 9.89 12.50 -9.50
C PHE A 43 8.64 13.17 -8.95
N GLY A 44 7.82 13.81 -9.78
CA GLY A 44 6.71 14.66 -9.32
C GLY A 44 5.77 13.96 -8.34
N THR A 45 5.23 12.80 -8.71
CA THR A 45 4.32 12.04 -7.85
C THR A 45 5.05 11.35 -6.70
N GLN A 46 6.22 10.77 -6.98
CA GLN A 46 7.00 10.00 -6.00
C GLN A 46 7.51 10.88 -4.85
N THR A 47 8.08 12.05 -5.15
CA THR A 47 8.59 12.96 -4.11
C THR A 47 7.46 13.49 -3.22
N LYS A 48 6.26 13.73 -3.79
CA LYS A 48 5.08 14.10 -3.00
C LYS A 48 4.71 12.97 -2.02
N GLN A 49 4.58 11.75 -2.52
CA GLN A 49 4.28 10.58 -1.68
C GLN A 49 5.31 10.36 -0.57
N ILE A 50 6.60 10.50 -0.87
CA ILE A 50 7.68 10.39 0.13
C ILE A 50 7.51 11.44 1.23
N LYS A 51 7.22 12.70 0.87
CA LYS A 51 7.00 13.78 1.84
C LYS A 51 5.75 13.54 2.68
N ASP A 52 4.67 13.07 2.06
CA ASP A 52 3.42 12.77 2.76
C ASP A 52 3.62 11.67 3.80
N VAL A 53 4.31 10.58 3.44
CA VAL A 53 4.66 9.49 4.37
C VAL A 53 5.61 9.99 5.47
N ALA A 54 6.63 10.78 5.13
CA ALA A 54 7.56 11.33 6.12
C ALA A 54 6.85 12.21 7.15
N ASN A 55 5.90 13.05 6.71
CA ASN A 55 5.08 13.85 7.60
C ASN A 55 4.20 12.99 8.52
N GLN A 56 3.61 11.90 8.00
CA GLN A 56 2.83 10.96 8.82
C GLN A 56 3.70 10.27 9.87
N MET A 57 4.94 9.89 9.54
CA MET A 57 5.88 9.31 10.50
C MET A 57 6.21 10.30 11.62
N VAL A 58 6.56 11.54 11.28
CA VAL A 58 6.86 12.58 12.29
C VAL A 58 5.65 12.86 13.18
N ALA A 59 4.45 12.94 12.60
CA ALA A 59 3.23 13.13 13.36
C ALA A 59 2.96 11.96 14.33
N ALA A 60 3.13 10.72 13.86
CA ALA A 60 2.97 9.53 14.68
C ALA A 60 4.01 9.46 15.80
N GLU A 61 5.29 9.77 15.53
CA GLU A 61 6.35 9.81 16.54
C GLU A 61 6.10 10.87 17.60
N THR A 62 5.66 12.06 17.19
CA THR A 62 5.31 13.15 18.11
C THR A 62 4.14 12.75 19.01
N ALA A 63 3.09 12.18 18.42
CA ALA A 63 1.93 11.70 19.16
C ALA A 63 2.29 10.55 20.12
N PHE A 64 3.15 9.62 19.68
CA PHE A 64 3.65 8.53 20.51
C PHE A 64 4.47 9.04 21.70
N ALA A 65 5.38 9.98 21.48
CA ALA A 65 6.20 10.56 22.54
C ALA A 65 5.39 11.36 23.57
N ALA A 66 4.25 11.91 23.17
CA ALA A 66 3.33 12.62 24.06
C ALA A 66 2.54 11.69 25.02
N LEU A 67 2.52 10.38 24.76
CA LEU A 67 1.85 9.41 25.62
C LEU A 67 2.65 9.15 26.91
N PRO A 68 1.99 8.83 28.03
CA PRO A 68 2.67 8.26 29.20
C PRO A 68 3.44 6.97 28.84
N ILE A 69 4.56 6.70 29.52
CA ILE A 69 5.45 5.55 29.22
C ILE A 69 4.69 4.21 29.18
N SER A 70 3.74 4.00 30.08
CA SER A 70 2.91 2.79 30.08
C SER A 70 2.07 2.66 28.81
N ALA A 71 1.46 3.75 28.35
CA ALA A 71 0.68 3.80 27.11
C ALA A 71 1.55 3.67 25.86
N GLN A 72 2.81 4.15 25.89
CA GLN A 72 3.78 3.93 24.82
C GLN A 72 4.06 2.43 24.61
N ILE A 73 4.24 1.66 25.70
CA ILE A 73 4.44 0.22 25.63
C ILE A 73 3.22 -0.44 24.98
N SER A 74 2.02 -0.14 25.46
CA SER A 74 0.77 -0.70 24.90
C SER A 74 0.58 -0.34 23.43
N ALA A 75 0.87 0.90 23.03
CA ALA A 75 0.74 1.34 21.64
C ALA A 75 1.72 0.59 20.72
N ARG A 76 2.96 0.35 21.19
CA ARG A 76 3.95 -0.42 20.44
C ARG A 76 3.58 -1.90 20.32
N THR A 77 3.16 -2.51 21.42
CA THR A 77 2.66 -3.90 21.42
C THR A 77 1.50 -4.06 20.44
N LEU A 78 0.50 -3.17 20.48
CA LEU A 78 -0.62 -3.21 19.54
C LEU A 78 -0.17 -3.05 18.09
N ALA A 79 0.75 -2.14 17.81
CA ALA A 79 1.28 -1.95 16.46
C ALA A 79 2.00 -3.21 15.95
N ASP A 80 2.73 -3.91 16.81
CA ASP A 80 3.41 -5.15 16.45
C ASP A 80 2.43 -6.32 16.29
N GLU A 81 1.41 -6.43 17.14
CA GLU A 81 0.32 -7.40 16.97
C GLU A 81 -0.43 -7.20 15.65
N LEU A 82 -0.74 -5.96 15.26
CA LEU A 82 -1.39 -5.66 13.99
C LEU A 82 -0.55 -6.08 12.78
N LYS A 83 0.77 -5.90 12.84
CA LYS A 83 1.70 -6.37 11.80
C LYS A 83 1.71 -7.90 11.72
N GLU A 84 1.76 -8.58 12.87
CA GLU A 84 1.74 -10.04 12.93
C GLU A 84 0.43 -10.62 12.41
N VAL A 85 -0.72 -10.05 12.81
CA VAL A 85 -2.03 -10.45 12.26
C VAL A 85 -2.07 -10.28 10.75
N SER A 86 -1.56 -9.16 10.23
CA SER A 86 -1.49 -8.92 8.78
C SER A 86 -0.61 -9.96 8.08
N MET A 87 0.55 -10.30 8.67
CA MET A 87 1.45 -11.33 8.16
C MET A 87 0.80 -12.72 8.18
N HIS A 88 0.12 -13.08 9.27
CA HIS A 88 -0.60 -14.34 9.38
C HIS A 88 -1.74 -14.44 8.39
N LEU A 89 -2.50 -13.36 8.18
CA LEU A 89 -3.58 -13.30 7.19
C LEU A 89 -3.05 -13.47 5.77
N ALA A 90 -1.92 -12.84 5.43
CA ALA A 90 -1.27 -13.02 4.14
C ALA A 90 -0.78 -14.47 3.93
N LYS A 91 -0.22 -15.10 4.96
CA LYS A 91 0.18 -16.53 4.92
C LYS A 91 -1.04 -17.45 4.79
N ALA A 92 -2.11 -17.19 5.55
CA ALA A 92 -3.36 -17.93 5.46
C ALA A 92 -3.97 -17.83 4.06
N ALA A 93 -3.99 -16.63 3.46
CA ALA A 93 -4.39 -16.43 2.07
C ALA A 93 -3.54 -17.23 1.09
N LYS A 94 -2.20 -17.26 1.27
CA LYS A 94 -1.31 -18.07 0.44
C LYS A 94 -1.65 -19.57 0.53
N TYR A 95 -1.84 -20.10 1.74
CA TYR A 95 -2.23 -21.49 1.93
C TYR A 95 -3.63 -21.78 1.37
N GLY A 96 -4.59 -20.88 1.60
CA GLY A 96 -5.93 -20.96 1.06
C GLY A 96 -5.96 -21.00 -0.47
N ALA A 97 -5.18 -20.14 -1.13
CA ALA A 97 -5.03 -20.13 -2.58
C ALA A 97 -4.39 -21.42 -3.11
N ALA A 98 -3.36 -21.94 -2.44
CA ALA A 98 -2.74 -23.21 -2.81
C ALA A 98 -3.72 -24.39 -2.67
N THR A 99 -4.48 -24.43 -1.58
CA THR A 99 -5.54 -25.41 -1.34
C THR A 99 -6.63 -25.30 -2.40
N ALA A 100 -7.10 -24.09 -2.69
CA ALA A 100 -8.10 -23.83 -3.72
C ALA A 100 -7.63 -24.34 -5.10
N HIS A 101 -6.39 -24.02 -5.48
CA HIS A 101 -5.80 -24.49 -6.73
C HIS A 101 -5.76 -26.02 -6.79
N ARG A 102 -5.33 -26.68 -5.71
CA ARG A 102 -5.27 -28.14 -5.66
C ARG A 102 -6.66 -28.78 -5.73
N LEU A 103 -7.64 -28.27 -4.97
CA LEU A 103 -9.02 -28.76 -5.00
C LEU A 103 -9.66 -28.56 -6.38
N ALA A 104 -9.43 -27.42 -7.03
CA ALA A 104 -9.89 -27.17 -8.39
C ALA A 104 -9.25 -28.13 -9.41
N GLY A 105 -7.95 -28.44 -9.24
CA GLY A 105 -7.28 -29.45 -10.07
C GLY A 105 -7.87 -30.86 -9.91
N ILE A 106 -8.22 -31.26 -8.68
CA ILE A 106 -8.88 -32.54 -8.43
C ILE A 106 -10.30 -32.54 -9.02
N ALA A 107 -11.06 -31.47 -8.85
CA ALA A 107 -12.38 -31.32 -9.45
C ALA A 107 -12.31 -31.41 -10.98
N HIS A 108 -11.33 -30.76 -11.61
CA HIS A 108 -11.11 -30.87 -13.04
C HIS A 108 -10.80 -32.30 -13.47
N ALA A 109 -9.99 -33.05 -12.72
CA ALA A 109 -9.72 -34.45 -13.02
C ALA A 109 -11.00 -35.32 -12.97
N LYS A 110 -11.94 -35.02 -12.06
CA LYS A 110 -13.23 -35.70 -11.97
C LYS A 110 -14.14 -35.49 -13.18
N VAL A 111 -13.93 -34.44 -13.98
CA VAL A 111 -14.70 -34.22 -15.22
C VAL A 111 -14.52 -35.39 -16.20
N ALA A 112 -13.34 -36.02 -16.21
CA ALA A 112 -13.07 -37.18 -17.07
C ALA A 112 -13.88 -38.43 -16.71
N GLU A 113 -14.55 -38.45 -15.55
CA GLU A 113 -15.41 -39.56 -15.12
C GLU A 113 -16.86 -39.44 -15.61
N ILE A 114 -17.23 -38.30 -16.21
CA ILE A 114 -18.57 -38.00 -16.74
C ILE A 114 -18.69 -38.62 -18.15
N ASP A 115 -19.81 -39.28 -18.41
CA ASP A 115 -20.19 -39.70 -19.76
C ASP A 115 -20.90 -38.56 -20.49
N ASP A 116 -20.26 -37.99 -21.51
CA ASP A 116 -20.83 -36.89 -22.31
C ASP A 116 -22.10 -37.30 -23.08
N ALA A 117 -22.28 -38.58 -23.39
CA ALA A 117 -23.48 -39.08 -24.05
C ALA A 117 -24.66 -39.30 -23.08
N ALA A 118 -24.37 -39.52 -21.79
CA ALA A 118 -25.36 -39.74 -20.74
C ALA A 118 -24.94 -39.07 -19.41
N PRO A 119 -24.82 -37.72 -19.36
CA PRO A 119 -24.19 -37.01 -18.24
C PRO A 119 -24.99 -37.02 -16.93
N LEU A 120 -26.20 -37.59 -16.97
CA LEU A 120 -27.11 -37.71 -15.84
C LEU A 120 -27.40 -39.17 -15.45
N ASP A 121 -26.60 -40.12 -15.93
CA ASP A 121 -26.61 -41.47 -15.37
C ASP A 121 -26.08 -41.46 -13.93
N ASP A 122 -26.24 -42.57 -13.20
CA ASP A 122 -25.92 -42.59 -11.78
C ASP A 122 -24.43 -42.36 -11.52
N LYS A 123 -23.56 -42.83 -12.41
CA LYS A 123 -22.11 -42.63 -12.30
C LYS A 123 -21.70 -41.18 -12.56
N SER A 124 -22.21 -40.55 -13.62
CA SER A 124 -21.93 -39.15 -13.95
C SER A 124 -22.52 -38.20 -12.91
N ARG A 125 -23.71 -38.51 -12.36
CA ARG A 125 -24.29 -37.73 -11.24
C ARG A 125 -23.43 -37.75 -10.00
N MET A 126 -22.81 -38.89 -9.67
CA MET A 126 -21.86 -38.97 -8.56
C MET A 126 -20.63 -38.09 -8.82
N ALA A 127 -20.03 -38.17 -10.00
CA ALA A 127 -18.87 -37.34 -10.37
C ALA A 127 -19.21 -35.84 -10.34
N LEU A 128 -20.38 -35.44 -10.86
CA LEU A 128 -20.88 -34.06 -10.78
C LEU A 128 -21.08 -33.59 -9.33
N GLY A 129 -21.55 -34.47 -8.45
CA GLY A 129 -21.67 -34.19 -7.01
C GLY A 129 -20.31 -33.91 -6.35
N ASP A 130 -19.32 -34.77 -6.61
CA ASP A 130 -17.96 -34.59 -6.12
C ASP A 130 -17.33 -33.28 -6.62
N ILE A 131 -17.51 -32.97 -7.92
CA ILE A 131 -17.05 -31.71 -8.52
C ILE A 131 -17.67 -30.52 -7.80
N ALA A 132 -18.98 -30.53 -7.57
CA ALA A 132 -19.67 -29.43 -6.91
C ALA A 132 -19.14 -29.19 -5.48
N VAL A 133 -18.91 -30.26 -4.72
CA VAL A 133 -18.35 -30.17 -3.36
C VAL A 133 -16.92 -29.62 -3.41
N LEU A 134 -16.06 -30.18 -4.26
CA LEU A 134 -14.67 -29.76 -4.39
C LEU A 134 -14.55 -28.30 -4.84
N THR A 135 -15.36 -27.88 -5.81
CA THR A 135 -15.41 -26.48 -6.27
C THR A 135 -15.89 -25.55 -5.15
N LYS A 136 -16.91 -25.93 -4.39
CA LYS A 136 -17.38 -25.13 -3.24
C LYS A 136 -16.28 -24.98 -2.17
N MET A 137 -15.59 -26.06 -1.84
CA MET A 137 -14.47 -26.05 -0.89
C MET A 137 -13.26 -25.25 -1.40
N ALA A 138 -12.98 -25.32 -2.71
CA ALA A 138 -11.95 -24.52 -3.35
C ALA A 138 -12.25 -23.03 -3.24
N ASN A 139 -13.50 -22.63 -3.53
CA ASN A 139 -13.94 -21.24 -3.43
C ASN A 139 -13.86 -20.71 -1.98
N GLY A 140 -14.27 -21.50 -0.99
CA GLY A 140 -14.13 -21.14 0.42
C GLY A 140 -12.66 -20.99 0.85
N SER A 141 -11.78 -21.87 0.36
CA SER A 141 -10.33 -21.78 0.63
C SER A 141 -9.70 -20.53 0.03
N ALA A 142 -10.21 -20.04 -1.10
CA ALA A 142 -9.71 -18.84 -1.78
C ALA A 142 -10.22 -17.52 -1.18
N GLU A 143 -11.24 -17.55 -0.29
CA GLU A 143 -11.97 -16.37 0.16
C GLU A 143 -11.06 -15.31 0.80
N ILE A 144 -10.18 -15.72 1.71
CA ILE A 144 -9.24 -14.81 2.38
C ILE A 144 -8.33 -14.12 1.34
N GLY A 145 -7.81 -14.88 0.38
CA GLY A 145 -6.95 -14.34 -0.68
C GLY A 145 -7.68 -13.39 -1.64
N LEU A 146 -8.93 -13.72 -1.99
CA LEU A 146 -9.77 -12.87 -2.83
C LEU A 146 -10.12 -11.55 -2.14
N ASN A 147 -10.43 -11.58 -0.84
CA ASN A 147 -10.73 -10.39 -0.07
C ASN A 147 -9.50 -9.48 0.08
N LEU A 148 -8.30 -10.05 0.26
CA LEU A 148 -7.05 -9.27 0.22
C LEU A 148 -6.78 -8.65 -1.18
N LEU A 149 -7.04 -9.37 -2.26
CA LEU A 149 -6.91 -8.82 -3.62
C LEU A 149 -7.89 -7.68 -3.88
N LYS A 150 -9.13 -7.78 -3.37
CA LYS A 150 -10.14 -6.72 -3.45
C LYS A 150 -9.71 -5.49 -2.66
N ALA A 151 -9.26 -5.67 -1.42
CA ALA A 151 -8.75 -4.58 -0.58
C ALA A 151 -7.60 -3.80 -1.25
N ASN A 152 -6.74 -4.48 -2.01
CA ASN A 152 -5.66 -3.83 -2.77
C ASN A 152 -6.14 -3.17 -4.08
N LYS A 153 -7.30 -3.54 -4.62
CA LYS A 153 -7.89 -2.90 -5.81
C LYS A 153 -8.71 -1.65 -5.46
N GLU A 154 -9.23 -1.59 -4.24
CA GLU A 154 -10.03 -0.47 -3.72
C GLU A 154 -9.18 0.68 -3.16
N VAL A 155 -7.86 0.67 -3.31
CA VAL A 155 -7.03 1.85 -2.97
C VAL A 155 -7.56 3.05 -3.77
N PRO A 156 -8.22 4.03 -3.13
CA PRO A 156 -8.85 5.14 -3.85
C PRO A 156 -7.77 5.91 -4.61
N GLY A 157 -8.03 6.21 -5.87
CA GLY A 157 -7.16 7.09 -6.64
C GLY A 157 -7.19 8.49 -6.01
N ALA A 158 -6.07 8.93 -5.42
CA ALA A 158 -5.62 10.28 -5.05
C ALA A 158 -6.57 11.28 -4.32
N ASP A 159 -7.88 11.07 -4.31
CA ASP A 159 -8.89 12.03 -3.89
C ASP A 159 -9.46 11.76 -2.48
N ASP A 160 -9.09 10.62 -1.87
CA ASP A 160 -9.56 10.17 -0.56
C ASP A 160 -8.44 10.11 0.49
N VAL A 161 -7.41 10.95 0.31
CA VAL A 161 -6.35 11.13 1.31
C VAL A 161 -6.93 11.98 2.44
N PRO A 162 -6.86 11.57 3.73
CA PRO A 162 -7.26 12.43 4.84
C PRO A 162 -6.50 13.75 4.73
N THR A 163 -7.22 14.84 4.51
CA THR A 163 -6.61 16.17 4.39
C THR A 163 -5.81 16.44 5.68
N PRO A 164 -4.50 16.71 5.61
CA PRO A 164 -3.74 17.05 6.80
C PRO A 164 -4.32 18.33 7.39
N VAL A 165 -4.81 18.27 8.63
CA VAL A 165 -5.24 19.46 9.35
C VAL A 165 -3.99 20.29 9.64
N GLN A 166 -3.84 21.45 8.99
CA GLN A 166 -2.80 22.40 9.34
C GLN A 166 -3.08 22.95 10.74
N ILE A 167 -2.29 22.54 11.73
CA ILE A 167 -2.28 23.19 13.04
C ILE A 167 -1.43 24.46 12.91
N VAL A 168 -2.08 25.62 12.77
CA VAL A 168 -1.42 26.93 12.83
C VAL A 168 -1.17 27.26 14.29
N ILE A 169 0.08 27.08 14.75
CA ILE A 169 0.51 27.54 16.08
C ILE A 169 0.85 29.03 15.95
N GLY A 170 -0.10 29.89 16.34
CA GLY A 170 0.17 31.32 16.48
C GLY A 170 0.98 31.58 17.75
N VAL A 171 2.24 31.96 17.62
CA VAL A 171 3.04 32.45 18.75
C VAL A 171 2.70 33.93 18.94
N LYS A 172 2.03 34.27 20.04
CA LYS A 172 1.95 35.67 20.50
C LYS A 172 3.31 36.05 21.09
N ASP A 173 4.01 36.99 20.46
CA ASP A 173 5.22 37.59 21.03
C ASP A 173 4.90 38.18 22.41
N ALA A 174 5.58 37.70 23.45
CA ALA A 174 5.45 38.18 24.82
C ALA A 174 6.10 39.57 25.05
N ALA A 175 6.47 40.29 23.99
CA ALA A 175 7.26 41.52 24.06
C ALA A 175 6.44 42.82 23.99
N LYS A 176 5.11 42.77 23.79
CA LYS A 176 4.26 43.96 23.92
C LYS A 176 3.37 43.84 25.16
N ARG A 177 3.73 44.58 26.21
CA ARG A 177 2.79 44.96 27.25
C ARG A 177 1.78 45.93 26.63
N ASP A 178 0.52 45.54 26.60
CA ASP A 178 -0.59 46.45 26.32
C ASP A 178 -0.79 47.33 27.57
N ASP A 179 0.02 48.37 27.69
CA ASP A 179 -0.24 49.46 28.62
C ASP A 179 -0.97 50.58 27.85
N THR A 180 -2.30 50.64 27.99
CA THR A 180 -3.04 51.90 27.92
C THR A 180 -4.31 51.78 28.78
N PRO A 181 -4.43 52.55 29.88
CA PRO A 181 -5.66 52.61 30.65
C PRO A 181 -6.69 53.51 29.94
N ALA A 182 -7.96 53.27 30.28
CA ALA A 182 -9.15 53.96 29.80
C ALA A 182 -9.14 55.48 30.00
#